data_AF-A0A341EQW2-F1
#
_entry.id   AF-A0A341EQW2-F1
#
_cell.length_a   1.000
_cell.length_b   1.000
_cell.length_c   1.000
_cell.angle_alpha   90.00
_cell.angle_beta   90.00
_cell.angle_gamma   90.00
#
_symmetry.space_group_name_H-M   'P 1'
#
loop_
_entity.id
_entity.type
_entity.pdbx_description
1 polymer ?
#
loop_
_entity_poly.entity_id
_entity_poly.type
_entity_poly.pdbx_seq_one_letter_code
_entity_poly.pdbx_strand_id
1 'polypeptide(L)'
;MFPDQRKSADLARPSCLRTALWGGLMRAMRPAMIALLLCTSPTLLWAELPKQPAPVVEVDNVVQTAATSLSFPDAVEADEEPPALETAPFTTTLRPPARPGNLPRTRWQHMRGHSLWTRAAISALKSHGKPLVDMVPADVQEWCPAYPEASESQRRAFWVGFMSTLAKHESTYRSWAVGGGGRWYGLLQILPGTARGYKCNVGSGDALKNGAANLSCAVRIMATTVPRDGVIAGNGKRGVGADWGPMRSASKRADMSRWLRQQSYCKPLNATRPRSRP
;
A
#
# COMPACT_ATOMS: atom_id res chain seq x y z
N MET A 1 43.31 60.34 13.22
CA MET A 1 43.85 60.28 11.84
C MET A 1 42.65 60.22 10.89
N PHE A 2 42.65 60.97 9.80
CA PHE A 2 41.43 61.25 9.00
C PHE A 2 41.10 60.14 7.97
N PRO A 3 39.81 60.00 7.58
CA PRO A 3 39.36 59.13 6.49
C PRO A 3 39.22 59.88 5.15
N ASP A 4 39.41 59.19 4.02
CA ASP A 4 39.00 59.55 2.64
C ASP A 4 39.24 58.30 1.75
N GLN A 5 38.59 58.00 0.61
CA GLN A 5 37.29 58.36 0.00
C GLN A 5 37.08 57.49 -1.26
N ARG A 6 35.87 57.56 -1.85
CA ARG A 6 35.53 57.18 -3.24
C ARG A 6 35.63 55.66 -3.55
N LYS A 7 34.80 55.09 -4.44
CA LYS A 7 33.95 55.69 -5.48
C LYS A 7 32.69 54.82 -5.70
N SER A 8 31.53 55.45 -5.89
CA SER A 8 30.36 54.78 -6.48
C SER A 8 30.41 54.86 -8.00
N ALA A 9 29.95 53.83 -8.71
CA ALA A 9 29.61 53.88 -10.13
C ALA A 9 28.48 52.88 -10.43
N ASP A 10 27.44 53.38 -11.07
CA ASP A 10 26.14 52.73 -11.30
C ASP A 10 26.06 52.10 -12.71
N LEU A 11 24.94 51.43 -13.02
CA LEU A 11 24.49 51.04 -14.38
C LEU A 11 25.32 49.91 -15.08
N ALA A 12 24.80 49.18 -16.08
CA ALA A 12 23.51 49.21 -16.76
C ALA A 12 22.96 47.80 -17.08
N ARG A 13 21.66 47.71 -17.39
CA ARG A 13 21.07 46.57 -18.14
C ARG A 13 21.21 46.81 -19.65
N PRO A 14 21.54 45.80 -20.48
CA PRO A 14 21.37 45.89 -21.92
C PRO A 14 19.93 45.53 -22.34
N SER A 15 19.26 46.42 -23.08
CA SER A 15 17.97 46.11 -23.72
C SER A 15 17.73 46.95 -24.99
N CYS A 16 17.81 46.30 -26.15
CA CYS A 16 17.42 46.80 -27.48
C CYS A 16 16.92 45.59 -28.30
N LEU A 17 15.87 45.59 -29.16
CA LEU A 17 15.33 46.58 -30.11
C LEU A 17 16.28 46.81 -31.30
N ARG A 18 15.94 46.65 -32.60
CA ARG A 18 14.77 46.13 -33.38
C ARG A 18 15.34 45.21 -34.52
N THR A 19 14.77 44.86 -35.69
CA THR A 19 13.58 45.24 -36.50
C THR A 19 13.26 44.13 -37.54
N ALA A 20 12.20 44.31 -38.35
CA ALA A 20 11.83 43.57 -39.58
C ALA A 20 11.21 42.16 -39.39
N LEU A 21 10.04 41.78 -39.96
CA LEU A 21 9.47 41.91 -41.33
C LEU A 21 10.24 41.02 -42.33
N TRP A 22 9.70 39.92 -42.87
CA TRP A 22 8.47 39.78 -43.67
C TRP A 22 8.16 38.29 -43.98
N GLY A 23 6.92 38.00 -44.44
CA GLY A 23 6.60 36.87 -45.35
C GLY A 23 6.45 35.47 -44.73
N GLY A 24 5.39 34.73 -45.12
CA GLY A 24 5.23 33.32 -44.72
C GLY A 24 3.80 32.77 -44.66
N LEU A 25 3.08 32.78 -45.80
CA LEU A 25 1.81 32.06 -46.08
C LEU A 25 1.02 31.46 -44.89
N MET A 26 -0.16 32.03 -44.59
CA MET A 26 -1.25 31.23 -44.02
C MET A 26 -1.66 30.13 -45.02
N ARG A 27 -1.37 28.86 -44.70
CA ARG A 27 -1.82 27.74 -45.53
C ARG A 27 -3.22 27.32 -45.09
N ALA A 28 -4.23 27.71 -45.85
CA ALA A 28 -5.63 27.46 -45.51
C ALA A 28 -5.95 25.96 -45.37
N MET A 29 -6.60 25.58 -44.27
CA MET A 29 -7.21 24.26 -44.11
C MET A 29 -8.39 24.14 -45.08
N ARG A 30 -8.29 23.25 -46.08
CA ARG A 30 -9.44 22.83 -46.89
C ARG A 30 -10.25 21.78 -46.13
N PRO A 31 -11.57 21.95 -45.94
CA PRO A 31 -12.42 20.90 -45.42
C PRO A 31 -12.68 19.86 -46.52
N ALA A 32 -12.02 18.71 -46.44
CA ALA A 32 -12.35 17.57 -47.29
C ALA A 32 -13.59 16.86 -46.73
N MET A 33 -14.78 17.19 -47.25
CA MET A 33 -15.97 16.36 -47.03
C MET A 33 -15.75 15.01 -47.71
N ILE A 34 -15.84 13.92 -46.95
CA ILE A 34 -15.78 12.56 -47.48
C ILE A 34 -17.01 11.78 -47.00
N ALA A 35 -17.75 11.29 -47.99
CA ALA A 35 -18.80 10.26 -47.97
C ALA A 35 -19.45 9.91 -46.62
N LEU A 36 -20.74 10.26 -46.50
CA LEU A 36 -21.67 9.66 -45.55
C LEU A 36 -21.90 8.18 -45.91
N LEU A 37 -21.04 7.29 -45.42
CA LEU A 37 -21.19 5.85 -45.60
C LEU A 37 -22.31 5.30 -44.71
N LEU A 38 -23.27 4.62 -45.32
CA LEU A 38 -24.45 4.07 -44.66
C LEU A 38 -24.07 3.00 -43.63
N CYS A 39 -24.36 3.26 -42.36
CA CYS A 39 -24.30 2.24 -41.30
C CYS A 39 -25.47 1.25 -41.48
N THR A 40 -25.31 0.26 -42.35
CA THR A 40 -26.17 -0.92 -42.39
C THR A 40 -25.93 -1.76 -41.13
N SER A 41 -26.72 -1.52 -40.09
CA SER A 41 -26.64 -2.25 -38.83
C SER A 41 -26.74 -3.76 -39.06
N PRO A 42 -25.70 -4.56 -38.75
CA PRO A 42 -25.87 -5.99 -38.63
C PRO A 42 -26.72 -6.24 -37.38
N THR A 43 -27.95 -6.70 -37.58
CA THR A 43 -28.76 -7.26 -36.50
C THR A 43 -28.04 -8.49 -35.96
N LEU A 44 -27.27 -8.29 -34.89
CA LEU A 44 -26.69 -9.37 -34.10
C LEU A 44 -27.83 -10.12 -33.41
N LEU A 45 -28.42 -11.06 -34.15
CA LEU A 45 -29.38 -12.03 -33.66
C LEU A 45 -28.75 -12.72 -32.44
N TRP A 46 -29.28 -12.44 -31.26
CA TRP A 46 -28.87 -13.15 -30.06
C TRP A 46 -29.27 -14.61 -30.22
N ALA A 47 -28.29 -15.46 -30.47
CA ALA A 47 -28.46 -16.89 -30.33
C ALA A 47 -28.67 -17.18 -28.85
N GLU A 48 -29.94 -17.30 -28.45
CA GLU A 48 -30.36 -17.76 -27.13
C GLU A 48 -29.70 -19.13 -26.89
N LEU A 49 -28.58 -19.16 -26.15
CA LEU A 49 -27.94 -20.42 -25.82
C LEU A 49 -28.91 -21.22 -24.95
N PRO A 50 -29.34 -22.43 -25.36
CA PRO A 50 -30.23 -23.22 -24.55
C PRO A 50 -29.54 -23.47 -23.21
N LYS A 51 -30.14 -22.95 -22.15
CA LYS A 51 -29.63 -22.98 -20.79
C LYS A 51 -29.74 -24.41 -20.28
N GLN A 52 -28.79 -25.27 -20.67
CA GLN A 52 -28.69 -26.61 -20.11
C GLN A 52 -28.63 -26.47 -18.59
N PRO A 53 -29.57 -27.06 -17.83
CA PRO A 53 -29.39 -27.15 -16.40
C PRO A 53 -28.12 -27.97 -16.18
N ALA A 54 -27.12 -27.37 -15.52
CA ALA A 54 -26.03 -28.17 -14.97
C ALA A 54 -26.66 -29.28 -14.10
N PRO A 55 -26.14 -30.51 -14.13
CA PRO A 55 -26.69 -31.58 -13.31
C PRO A 55 -26.69 -31.10 -11.86
N VAL A 56 -27.89 -30.98 -11.29
CA VAL A 56 -28.04 -30.82 -9.84
C VAL A 56 -27.55 -32.14 -9.28
N VAL A 57 -26.29 -32.17 -8.86
CA VAL A 57 -25.84 -33.15 -7.89
C VAL A 57 -26.69 -32.86 -6.67
N GLU A 58 -27.69 -33.72 -6.47
CA GLU A 58 -28.49 -33.77 -5.26
C GLU A 58 -27.51 -34.16 -4.15
N VAL A 59 -26.89 -33.15 -3.55
CA VAL A 59 -26.08 -33.32 -2.34
C VAL A 59 -27.10 -33.63 -1.25
N ASP A 60 -27.40 -34.92 -1.14
CA ASP A 60 -28.26 -35.50 -0.11
C ASP A 60 -27.94 -34.81 1.20
N ASN A 61 -28.90 -34.02 1.68
CA ASN A 61 -28.66 -33.10 2.78
C ASN A 61 -28.79 -33.87 4.10
N VAL A 62 -27.95 -34.90 4.24
CA VAL A 62 -27.60 -35.62 5.47
C VAL A 62 -26.80 -34.65 6.33
N VAL A 63 -27.51 -33.60 6.74
CA VAL A 63 -27.34 -32.97 8.03
C VAL A 63 -27.69 -34.06 9.05
N GLN A 64 -26.74 -34.96 9.27
CA GLN A 64 -26.57 -35.56 10.58
C GLN A 64 -26.22 -34.41 11.52
N THR A 65 -27.26 -33.71 11.97
CA THR A 65 -27.30 -33.25 13.35
C THR A 65 -27.04 -34.48 14.21
N ALA A 66 -25.76 -34.71 14.50
CA ALA A 66 -25.30 -35.38 15.70
C ALA A 66 -25.65 -34.52 16.92
N ALA A 67 -26.94 -34.19 17.04
CA ALA A 67 -27.63 -33.90 18.28
C ALA A 67 -27.79 -35.23 19.05
N THR A 68 -26.67 -35.95 19.18
CA THR A 68 -26.46 -36.80 20.34
C THR A 68 -26.54 -35.85 21.52
N SER A 69 -27.71 -35.79 22.16
CA SER A 69 -27.84 -35.17 23.46
C SER A 69 -26.79 -35.82 24.35
N LEU A 70 -25.76 -35.06 24.72
CA LEU A 70 -24.81 -35.48 25.74
C LEU A 70 -25.59 -35.51 27.05
N SER A 71 -26.17 -36.67 27.34
CA SER A 71 -26.79 -36.98 28.61
C SER A 71 -25.68 -37.05 29.66
N PHE A 72 -25.33 -35.89 30.20
CA PHE A 72 -24.56 -35.82 31.43
C PHE A 72 -25.36 -36.55 32.51
N PRO A 73 -24.75 -37.46 33.29
CA PRO A 73 -25.45 -38.10 34.39
C PRO A 73 -25.79 -37.04 35.45
N ASP A 74 -27.08 -36.85 35.74
CA ASP A 74 -27.59 -35.87 36.73
C ASP A 74 -27.14 -36.15 38.18
N ALA A 75 -26.44 -37.27 38.41
CA ALA A 75 -25.72 -37.56 39.63
C ALA A 75 -24.30 -38.05 39.29
N VAL A 76 -23.32 -37.16 39.41
CA VAL A 76 -21.94 -37.58 39.75
C VAL A 76 -21.91 -37.64 41.26
N GLU A 77 -21.75 -38.84 41.81
CA GLU A 77 -21.67 -39.06 43.26
C GLU A 77 -20.42 -38.37 43.81
N ALA A 78 -20.57 -37.57 44.86
CA ALA A 78 -19.57 -36.56 45.25
C ALA A 78 -18.43 -37.12 46.13
N ASP A 79 -17.93 -38.31 45.81
CA ASP A 79 -16.88 -39.04 46.53
C ASP A 79 -15.59 -39.19 45.69
N GLU A 80 -14.99 -38.06 45.38
CA GLU A 80 -13.56 -37.77 45.62
C GLU A 80 -13.31 -36.31 45.24
N GLU A 81 -12.94 -35.46 46.21
CA GLU A 81 -12.44 -34.12 45.91
C GLU A 81 -11.11 -34.30 45.16
N PRO A 82 -11.01 -33.97 43.85
CA PRO A 82 -9.79 -34.24 43.09
C PRO A 82 -8.66 -33.45 43.75
N PRO A 83 -7.56 -34.12 44.17
CA PRO A 83 -6.56 -33.50 45.02
C PRO A 83 -6.08 -32.23 44.34
N ALA A 84 -6.34 -31.10 44.99
CA ALA A 84 -6.20 -29.81 44.35
C ALA A 84 -4.81 -29.72 43.71
N LEU A 85 -4.78 -29.68 42.37
CA LEU A 85 -3.57 -29.39 41.64
C LEU A 85 -3.26 -27.93 41.94
N GLU A 86 -2.57 -27.74 43.06
CA GLU A 86 -2.23 -26.47 43.64
C GLU A 86 -1.26 -25.81 42.67
N THR A 87 -1.86 -25.11 41.71
CA THR A 87 -1.21 -24.18 40.80
C THR A 87 -0.81 -22.98 41.62
N ALA A 88 0.11 -23.22 42.57
CA ALA A 88 0.68 -22.29 43.51
C ALA A 88 0.95 -21.00 42.72
N PRO A 89 0.26 -19.90 43.05
CA PRO A 89 0.22 -18.74 42.18
C PRO A 89 1.66 -18.30 41.97
N PHE A 90 2.14 -18.37 40.72
CA PHE A 90 3.52 -18.06 40.36
C PHE A 90 3.79 -16.57 40.57
N THR A 91 3.98 -16.19 41.83
CA THR A 91 4.22 -14.84 42.36
C THR A 91 5.67 -14.42 42.10
N THR A 92 6.15 -14.70 40.88
CA THR A 92 7.39 -14.13 40.38
C THR A 92 7.24 -12.62 40.26
N THR A 93 7.87 -11.91 41.19
CA THR A 93 8.09 -10.46 41.13
C THR A 93 8.90 -10.06 39.89
N LEU A 94 9.61 -11.01 39.28
CA LEU A 94 10.41 -10.87 38.08
C LEU A 94 9.66 -11.34 36.82
N ARG A 95 8.45 -10.80 36.58
CA ARG A 95 7.80 -10.93 35.27
C ARG A 95 8.70 -10.24 34.22
N PRO A 96 9.21 -10.95 33.19
CA PRO A 96 10.06 -10.32 32.18
C PRO A 96 9.31 -9.15 31.51
N PRO A 97 9.92 -7.96 31.37
CA PRO A 97 9.25 -6.83 30.75
C PRO A 97 8.80 -7.22 29.34
N ALA A 98 7.56 -6.88 28.99
CA ALA A 98 6.96 -7.27 27.72
C ALA A 98 7.85 -6.78 26.57
N ARG A 99 8.57 -7.71 25.93
CA ARG A 99 9.59 -7.39 24.92
C ARG A 99 8.94 -6.48 23.87
N PRO A 100 9.50 -5.29 23.58
CA PRO A 100 8.92 -4.40 22.59
C PRO A 100 8.86 -5.17 21.27
N GLY A 101 7.64 -5.43 20.79
CA GLY A 101 7.43 -6.25 19.60
C GLY A 101 8.24 -5.67 18.46
N ASN A 102 9.02 -6.51 17.77
CA ASN A 102 9.98 -6.10 16.76
C ASN A 102 9.28 -5.58 15.50
N LEU A 103 8.75 -4.36 15.60
CA LEU A 103 8.05 -3.66 14.54
C LEU A 103 9.09 -2.99 13.62
N PRO A 104 8.94 -3.07 12.29
CA PRO A 104 9.85 -2.45 11.36
C PRO A 104 9.84 -0.92 11.52
N ARG A 105 11.03 -0.33 11.40
CA ARG A 105 11.20 1.13 11.34
C ARG A 105 10.37 1.67 10.17
N THR A 106 9.61 2.72 10.45
CA THR A 106 8.57 3.31 9.57
C THR A 106 8.60 4.82 9.70
N ARG A 107 8.41 5.57 8.60
CA ARG A 107 8.45 7.04 8.63
C ARG A 107 7.41 7.65 9.57
N TRP A 108 6.24 7.00 9.71
CA TRP A 108 5.15 7.44 10.59
C TRP A 108 5.37 7.15 12.09
N GLN A 109 6.55 6.69 12.53
CA GLN A 109 6.81 6.30 13.93
C GLN A 109 6.60 7.41 14.97
N HIS A 110 6.46 8.67 14.55
CA HIS A 110 6.17 9.83 15.38
C HIS A 110 4.66 10.07 15.57
N MET A 111 3.79 9.35 14.85
CA MET A 111 2.33 9.52 14.90
C MET A 111 1.69 8.65 15.99
N ARG A 112 0.79 9.24 16.77
CA ARG A 112 -0.01 8.49 17.77
C ARG A 112 -0.79 7.38 17.07
N GLY A 113 -0.65 6.13 17.55
CA GLY A 113 -1.30 4.95 16.97
C GLY A 113 -0.50 4.22 15.87
N HIS A 114 0.70 4.68 15.51
CA HIS A 114 1.54 4.06 14.47
C HIS A 114 1.80 2.55 14.69
N SER A 115 1.86 2.10 15.93
CA SER A 115 2.11 0.70 16.29
C SER A 115 0.96 -0.22 15.85
N LEU A 116 -0.29 0.24 15.95
CA LEU A 116 -1.47 -0.47 15.44
C LEU A 116 -1.46 -0.49 13.90
N TRP A 117 -1.14 0.64 13.26
CA TRP A 117 -1.03 0.75 11.80
C TRP A 117 0.01 -0.23 11.24
N THR A 118 1.21 -0.25 11.83
CA THR A 118 2.30 -1.17 11.45
C THR A 118 1.89 -2.63 11.68
N ARG A 119 1.24 -2.98 12.81
CA ARG A 119 0.77 -4.36 13.08
C ARG A 119 -0.32 -4.80 12.10
N ALA A 120 -1.28 -3.95 11.79
CA ALA A 120 -2.34 -4.24 10.82
C ALA A 120 -1.78 -4.45 9.40
N ALA A 121 -0.82 -3.61 8.99
CA ALA A 121 -0.14 -3.75 7.71
C ALA A 121 0.67 -5.06 7.62
N ILE A 122 1.39 -5.46 8.67
CA ILE A 122 2.05 -6.78 8.76
C ILE A 122 1.02 -7.91 8.66
N SER A 123 -0.13 -7.78 9.33
CA SER A 123 -1.17 -8.80 9.31
C SER A 123 -1.79 -8.97 7.92
N ALA A 124 -2.07 -7.87 7.21
CA ALA A 124 -2.54 -7.90 5.83
C ALA A 124 -1.50 -8.54 4.89
N LEU A 125 -0.21 -8.24 5.08
CA LEU A 125 0.90 -8.85 4.31
C LEU A 125 1.20 -10.32 4.70
N LYS A 126 0.59 -10.85 5.77
CA LYS A 126 0.60 -12.29 6.07
C LYS A 126 -0.55 -13.05 5.39
N SER A 127 -1.63 -12.36 5.01
CA SER A 127 -2.81 -12.95 4.37
C SER A 127 -2.95 -12.49 2.92
N HIS A 128 -3.91 -11.61 2.60
CA HIS A 128 -4.20 -11.18 1.23
C HIS A 128 -3.09 -10.38 0.55
N GLY A 129 -2.06 -9.97 1.29
CA GLY A 129 -0.83 -9.36 0.77
C GLY A 129 0.31 -10.33 0.48
N LYS A 130 0.17 -11.64 0.73
CA LYS A 130 1.24 -12.63 0.51
C LYS A 130 1.87 -12.59 -0.90
N PRO A 131 1.13 -12.37 -2.01
CA PRO A 131 1.75 -12.21 -3.34
C PRO A 131 2.85 -11.14 -3.44
N LEU A 132 2.77 -10.06 -2.65
CA LEU A 132 3.82 -9.03 -2.57
C LEU A 132 5.10 -9.54 -1.90
N VAL A 133 4.95 -10.42 -0.92
CA VAL A 133 6.03 -10.97 -0.10
C VAL A 133 6.75 -12.07 -0.86
N ASP A 134 6.03 -12.88 -1.62
CA ASP A 134 6.57 -14.04 -2.32
C ASP A 134 7.32 -13.64 -3.60
N MET A 135 6.78 -12.68 -4.37
CA MET A 135 7.42 -12.20 -5.59
C MET A 135 8.69 -11.36 -5.33
N VAL A 136 9.56 -11.29 -6.33
CA VAL A 136 10.67 -10.34 -6.40
C VAL A 136 10.42 -9.39 -7.60
N PRO A 137 10.03 -8.12 -7.37
CA PRO A 137 9.77 -7.17 -8.46
C PRO A 137 11.05 -6.79 -9.23
N ALA A 138 10.96 -6.62 -10.54
CA ALA A 138 12.14 -6.40 -11.40
C ALA A 138 12.88 -5.06 -11.14
N ASP A 139 12.19 -4.05 -10.60
CA ASP A 139 12.79 -2.77 -10.19
C ASP A 139 13.24 -2.74 -8.72
N VAL A 140 13.15 -3.85 -7.96
CA VAL A 140 13.34 -3.83 -6.50
C VAL A 140 14.76 -3.41 -6.07
N GLN A 141 15.78 -3.62 -6.89
CA GLN A 141 17.15 -3.13 -6.64
C GLN A 141 17.26 -1.59 -6.57
N GLU A 142 16.31 -0.84 -7.15
CA GLU A 142 16.20 0.61 -6.95
C GLU A 142 15.72 0.95 -5.52
N TRP A 143 14.85 0.13 -4.95
CA TRP A 143 14.14 0.38 -3.70
C TRP A 143 14.81 -0.24 -2.46
N CYS A 144 15.32 -1.47 -2.59
CA CYS A 144 15.74 -2.32 -1.48
C CYS A 144 16.71 -3.42 -1.98
N PRO A 145 18.03 -3.15 -2.09
CA PRO A 145 18.99 -4.07 -2.72
C PRO A 145 19.07 -5.47 -2.08
N ALA A 146 18.78 -5.62 -0.79
CA ALA A 146 18.77 -6.91 -0.10
C ALA A 146 17.45 -7.71 -0.23
N TYR A 147 16.45 -7.19 -0.95
CA TYR A 147 15.11 -7.79 -0.99
C TYR A 147 15.04 -9.22 -1.57
N PRO A 148 15.80 -9.61 -2.62
CA PRO A 148 15.74 -10.99 -3.13
C PRO A 148 16.13 -12.03 -2.07
N GLU A 149 17.20 -11.77 -1.33
CA GLU A 149 17.72 -12.61 -0.23
C GLU A 149 16.96 -12.43 1.10
N ALA A 150 16.09 -11.43 1.19
CA ALA A 150 15.37 -11.10 2.42
C ALA A 150 14.35 -12.18 2.79
N SER A 151 14.33 -12.57 4.07
CA SER A 151 13.27 -13.42 4.64
C SER A 151 11.89 -12.78 4.48
N GLU A 152 10.80 -13.57 4.51
CA GLU A 152 9.44 -13.02 4.50
C GLU A 152 9.23 -11.90 5.54
N SER A 153 9.90 -11.98 6.70
CA SER A 153 9.80 -10.95 7.75
C SER A 153 10.40 -9.61 7.30
N GLN A 154 11.57 -9.65 6.65
CA GLN A 154 12.22 -8.47 6.07
C GLN A 154 11.48 -7.96 4.82
N ARG A 155 10.93 -8.84 3.98
CA ARG A 155 10.09 -8.46 2.84
C ARG A 155 8.78 -7.78 3.29
N ARG A 156 8.12 -8.30 4.33
CA ARG A 156 7.00 -7.62 5.00
C ARG A 156 7.43 -6.27 5.59
N ALA A 157 8.59 -6.20 6.25
CA ALA A 157 9.15 -4.95 6.77
C ALA A 157 9.37 -3.90 5.67
N PHE A 158 9.87 -4.31 4.51
CA PHE A 158 9.99 -3.46 3.32
C PHE A 158 8.64 -2.89 2.90
N TRP A 159 7.61 -3.70 2.70
CA TRP A 159 6.31 -3.21 2.23
C TRP A 159 5.61 -2.27 3.22
N VAL A 160 5.72 -2.50 4.53
CA VAL A 160 5.21 -1.56 5.54
C VAL A 160 6.05 -0.27 5.59
N GLY A 161 7.37 -0.39 5.45
CA GLY A 161 8.27 0.75 5.23
C GLY A 161 7.86 1.58 4.02
N PHE A 162 7.59 0.93 2.89
CA PHE A 162 7.21 1.53 1.62
C PHE A 162 5.90 2.31 1.77
N MET A 163 4.85 1.68 2.32
CA MET A 163 3.59 2.36 2.65
C MET A 163 3.81 3.57 3.57
N SER A 164 4.73 3.48 4.54
CA SER A 164 5.06 4.63 5.39
C SER A 164 5.77 5.76 4.65
N THR A 165 6.53 5.48 3.59
CA THR A 165 7.10 6.52 2.72
C THR A 165 6.08 7.13 1.76
N LEU A 166 5.10 6.35 1.29
CA LEU A 166 3.99 6.83 0.46
C LEU A 166 3.03 7.71 1.28
N ALA A 167 2.71 7.34 2.52
CA ALA A 167 1.83 8.11 3.41
C ALA A 167 2.34 9.53 3.72
N LYS A 168 3.66 9.76 3.66
CA LYS A 168 4.25 11.12 3.70
C LYS A 168 3.72 12.00 2.56
N HIS A 169 3.65 11.42 1.36
CA HIS A 169 3.39 12.11 0.09
C HIS A 169 1.91 12.18 -0.29
N GLU A 170 1.07 11.37 0.35
CA GLU A 170 -0.40 11.35 0.22
C GLU A 170 -1.10 12.18 1.29
N SER A 171 -0.88 11.88 2.57
CA SER A 171 -1.64 12.44 3.69
C SER A 171 -0.81 13.26 4.67
N THR A 172 0.52 13.28 4.53
CA THR A 172 1.45 13.70 5.58
C THR A 172 1.24 12.89 6.87
N TYR A 173 1.05 11.58 6.72
CA TYR A 173 0.76 10.59 7.78
C TYR A 173 -0.54 10.79 8.57
N ARG A 174 -1.43 11.70 8.17
CA ARG A 174 -2.70 11.99 8.87
C ARG A 174 -3.76 10.96 8.47
N SER A 175 -4.09 10.01 9.36
CA SER A 175 -5.07 8.96 9.03
C SER A 175 -6.50 9.48 8.82
N TRP A 176 -6.82 10.67 9.34
CA TRP A 176 -8.11 11.33 9.17
C TRP A 176 -8.19 12.25 7.93
N ALA A 177 -7.11 12.36 7.14
CA ALA A 177 -7.06 13.26 5.99
C ALA A 177 -8.13 12.91 4.94
N VAL A 178 -8.79 13.95 4.41
CA VAL A 178 -9.67 13.85 3.24
C VAL A 178 -9.16 14.83 2.19
N GLY A 179 -8.90 14.35 0.97
CA GLY A 179 -8.27 15.10 -0.11
C GLY A 179 -9.04 15.06 -1.42
N GLY A 180 -8.55 15.83 -2.40
CA GLY A 180 -9.12 15.92 -3.75
C GLY A 180 -10.60 16.31 -3.77
N GLY A 181 -10.98 17.34 -3.01
CA GLY A 181 -12.37 17.82 -2.95
C GLY A 181 -13.33 16.87 -2.22
N GLY A 182 -12.89 16.24 -1.12
CA GLY A 182 -13.73 15.34 -0.33
C GLY A 182 -13.79 13.88 -0.82
N ARG A 183 -12.92 13.48 -1.77
CA ARG A 183 -13.05 12.21 -2.51
C ARG A 183 -12.12 11.09 -2.03
N TRP A 184 -10.94 11.44 -1.52
CA TRP A 184 -9.89 10.46 -1.19
C TRP A 184 -9.59 10.49 0.31
N TYR A 185 -9.45 9.32 0.94
CA TYR A 185 -9.50 9.19 2.40
C TYR A 185 -8.29 8.47 2.99
N GLY A 186 -7.84 8.99 4.13
CA GLY A 186 -6.89 8.38 5.05
C GLY A 186 -5.43 8.36 4.59
N LEU A 187 -4.63 7.51 5.25
CA LEU A 187 -3.16 7.51 5.18
C LEU A 187 -2.60 7.47 3.76
N LEU A 188 -3.22 6.64 2.90
CA LEU A 188 -2.84 6.44 1.50
C LEU A 188 -3.93 6.90 0.54
N GLN A 189 -4.74 7.89 0.94
CA GLN A 189 -5.71 8.62 0.12
C GLN A 189 -6.48 7.71 -0.86
N ILE A 190 -7.32 6.82 -0.32
CA ILE A 190 -8.08 5.84 -1.09
C ILE A 190 -9.49 6.37 -1.39
N LEU A 191 -9.97 6.19 -2.62
CA LEU A 191 -11.35 6.48 -3.02
C LEU A 191 -12.28 5.33 -2.56
N PRO A 192 -13.46 5.60 -1.96
CA PRO A 192 -14.36 4.53 -1.50
C PRO A 192 -14.83 3.59 -2.63
N GLY A 193 -14.97 4.11 -3.86
CA GLY A 193 -15.26 3.30 -5.05
C GLY A 193 -14.13 2.31 -5.37
N THR A 194 -12.87 2.76 -5.35
CA THR A 194 -11.69 1.90 -5.52
C THR A 194 -11.62 0.82 -4.44
N ALA A 195 -11.86 1.19 -3.17
CA ALA A 195 -11.87 0.23 -2.07
C ALA A 195 -12.92 -0.87 -2.27
N ARG A 196 -14.12 -0.54 -2.75
CA ARG A 196 -15.15 -1.54 -3.10
C ARG A 196 -14.76 -2.38 -4.33
N GLY A 197 -14.15 -1.78 -5.35
CA GLY A 197 -13.68 -2.48 -6.56
C GLY A 197 -12.64 -3.56 -6.26
N TYR A 198 -11.64 -3.25 -5.42
CA TYR A 198 -10.67 -4.23 -4.90
C TYR A 198 -11.21 -5.07 -3.73
N LYS A 199 -12.53 -5.08 -3.50
CA LYS A 199 -13.23 -5.87 -2.46
C LYS A 199 -12.61 -5.70 -1.06
N CYS A 200 -12.19 -4.49 -0.69
CA CYS A 200 -11.66 -4.19 0.64
C CYS A 200 -12.75 -4.34 1.72
N ASN A 201 -12.34 -4.74 2.94
CA ASN A 201 -13.24 -4.89 4.10
C ASN A 201 -13.91 -3.57 4.54
N VAL A 202 -13.48 -2.42 4.00
CA VAL A 202 -14.08 -1.09 4.20
C VAL A 202 -14.35 -0.44 2.85
N GLY A 203 -15.55 0.13 2.69
CA GLY A 203 -16.04 0.68 1.42
C GLY A 203 -16.64 2.09 1.50
N SER A 204 -16.48 2.77 2.64
CA SER A 204 -16.95 4.15 2.89
C SER A 204 -15.80 5.08 3.27
N GLY A 205 -15.99 6.39 3.12
CA GLY A 205 -14.96 7.39 3.41
C GLY A 205 -14.52 7.42 4.87
N ASP A 206 -15.46 7.37 5.81
CA ASP A 206 -15.15 7.39 7.24
C ASP A 206 -14.47 6.11 7.72
N ALA A 207 -14.86 4.94 7.21
CA ALA A 207 -14.16 3.69 7.49
C ALA A 207 -12.71 3.71 6.96
N LEU A 208 -12.45 4.42 5.85
CA LEU A 208 -11.10 4.65 5.32
C LEU A 208 -10.28 5.69 6.13
N LYS A 209 -10.88 6.44 7.07
CA LYS A 209 -10.13 7.26 8.05
C LYS A 209 -9.46 6.42 9.15
N ASN A 210 -9.86 5.15 9.31
CA ASN A 210 -9.15 4.21 10.18
C ASN A 210 -7.83 3.79 9.51
N GLY A 211 -6.69 4.20 10.08
CA GLY A 211 -5.36 3.93 9.51
C GLY A 211 -5.03 2.44 9.31
N ALA A 212 -5.53 1.55 10.19
CA ALA A 212 -5.33 0.11 10.04
C ALA A 212 -6.14 -0.47 8.87
N ALA A 213 -7.41 -0.05 8.72
CA ALA A 213 -8.25 -0.48 7.60
C ALA A 213 -7.77 0.10 6.26
N ASN A 214 -7.32 1.36 6.26
CA ASN A 214 -6.75 2.04 5.09
C ASN A 214 -5.51 1.29 4.55
N LEU A 215 -4.57 0.93 5.42
CA LEU A 215 -3.38 0.16 5.05
C LEU A 215 -3.72 -1.29 4.65
N SER A 216 -4.67 -1.93 5.33
CA SER A 216 -5.14 -3.27 4.95
C SER A 216 -5.73 -3.28 3.53
N CYS A 217 -6.51 -2.26 3.17
CA CYS A 217 -7.02 -2.07 1.81
C CYS A 217 -5.89 -1.77 0.81
N ALA A 218 -4.95 -0.88 1.14
CA ALA A 218 -3.80 -0.59 0.29
C ALA A 218 -2.95 -1.83 -0.02
N VAL A 219 -2.75 -2.72 0.95
CA VAL A 219 -2.07 -4.01 0.73
C VAL A 219 -2.82 -4.87 -0.30
N ARG A 220 -4.16 -4.88 -0.30
CA ARG A 220 -4.98 -5.63 -1.28
C ARG A 220 -4.86 -5.05 -2.69
N ILE A 221 -4.84 -3.72 -2.80
CA ILE A 221 -4.62 -2.99 -4.06
C ILE A 221 -3.22 -3.30 -4.61
N MET A 222 -2.16 -3.09 -3.80
CA MET A 222 -0.77 -3.36 -4.20
C MET A 222 -0.54 -4.83 -4.56
N ALA A 223 -1.10 -5.78 -3.80
CA ALA A 223 -1.03 -7.22 -4.09
C ALA A 223 -1.82 -7.65 -5.34
N THR A 224 -2.63 -6.75 -5.91
CA THR A 224 -3.19 -6.93 -7.25
C THR A 224 -2.28 -6.29 -8.30
N THR A 225 -1.86 -5.04 -8.13
CA THR A 225 -1.20 -4.27 -9.19
C THR A 225 0.29 -4.53 -9.35
N VAL A 226 1.04 -4.79 -8.27
CA VAL A 226 2.48 -5.09 -8.34
C VAL A 226 2.73 -6.46 -9.01
N PRO A 227 2.03 -7.56 -8.66
CA PRO A 227 2.16 -8.81 -9.42
C PRO A 227 1.71 -8.70 -10.87
N ARG A 228 0.61 -7.97 -11.15
CA ARG A 228 0.11 -7.73 -12.52
C ARG A 228 1.12 -6.99 -13.40
N ASP A 229 2.00 -6.16 -12.83
CA ASP A 229 3.02 -5.42 -13.57
C ASP A 229 4.45 -6.00 -13.47
N GLY A 230 4.74 -6.84 -12.48
CA GLY A 230 6.10 -7.35 -12.20
C GLY A 230 7.06 -6.30 -11.61
N VAL A 231 6.57 -5.08 -11.31
CA VAL A 231 7.37 -3.94 -10.83
C VAL A 231 6.64 -3.16 -9.74
N ILE A 232 7.39 -2.53 -8.84
CA ILE A 232 6.89 -1.65 -7.77
C ILE A 232 6.36 -0.34 -8.36
N ALA A 233 7.08 0.24 -9.34
CA ALA A 233 6.74 1.54 -9.90
C ALA A 233 6.80 1.63 -11.43
N GLY A 234 7.79 0.99 -12.07
CA GLY A 234 7.98 1.04 -13.54
C GLY A 234 7.84 2.46 -14.12
N ASN A 235 8.82 3.33 -13.84
CA ASN A 235 8.80 4.77 -14.13
C ASN A 235 7.64 5.58 -13.49
N GLY A 236 6.87 4.99 -12.59
CA GLY A 236 5.77 5.64 -11.86
C GLY A 236 4.39 5.48 -12.50
N LYS A 237 4.25 4.60 -13.51
CA LYS A 237 2.98 4.33 -14.21
C LYS A 237 2.46 2.89 -14.00
N ARG A 238 3.24 2.05 -13.32
CA ARG A 238 2.99 0.60 -13.15
C ARG A 238 3.12 0.19 -11.69
N GLY A 239 2.61 -0.99 -11.33
CA GLY A 239 2.55 -1.45 -9.95
C GLY A 239 1.76 -0.47 -9.08
N VAL A 240 2.39 0.02 -8.02
CA VAL A 240 1.85 1.08 -7.14
C VAL A 240 1.55 2.38 -7.93
N GLY A 241 2.23 2.63 -9.06
CA GLY A 241 2.00 3.79 -9.92
C GLY A 241 0.69 3.76 -10.74
N ALA A 242 -0.04 2.64 -10.73
CA ALA A 242 -1.39 2.56 -11.30
C ALA A 242 -2.36 3.43 -10.47
N ASP A 243 -2.47 3.17 -9.17
CA ASP A 243 -3.45 3.82 -8.28
C ASP A 243 -2.92 5.12 -7.65
N TRP A 244 -1.64 5.19 -7.24
CA TRP A 244 -1.14 6.27 -6.39
C TRP A 244 -0.35 7.37 -7.14
N GLY A 245 -0.91 8.58 -7.13
CA GLY A 245 -0.38 9.75 -7.83
C GLY A 245 1.08 10.16 -7.53
N PRO A 246 1.56 10.16 -6.26
CA PRO A 246 2.95 10.43 -5.90
C PRO A 246 3.98 9.62 -6.66
N MET A 247 3.66 8.37 -7.03
CA MET A 247 4.57 7.49 -7.76
C MET A 247 4.94 8.05 -9.13
N ARG A 248 4.11 8.90 -9.73
CA ARG A 248 4.40 9.54 -11.04
C ARG A 248 5.54 10.54 -10.95
N SER A 249 5.76 11.16 -9.79
CA SER A 249 6.85 12.11 -9.56
C SER A 249 8.18 11.40 -9.27
N ALA A 250 9.18 11.61 -10.13
CA ALA A 250 10.51 11.04 -9.96
C ALA A 250 11.20 11.50 -8.66
N SER A 251 11.03 12.77 -8.26
CA SER A 251 11.60 13.29 -7.01
C SER A 251 10.94 12.69 -5.76
N LYS A 252 9.63 12.41 -5.80
CA LYS A 252 8.94 11.67 -4.72
C LYS A 252 9.39 10.22 -4.66
N ARG A 253 9.46 9.49 -5.79
CA ARG A 253 10.03 8.12 -5.85
C ARG A 253 11.44 8.07 -5.26
N ALA A 254 12.29 9.03 -5.63
CA ALA A 254 13.65 9.09 -5.13
C ALA A 254 13.74 9.39 -3.62
N ASP A 255 12.86 10.21 -3.04
CA ASP A 255 12.75 10.40 -1.58
C ASP A 255 12.27 9.14 -0.84
N MET A 256 11.36 8.37 -1.46
CA MET A 256 10.89 7.08 -0.93
C MET A 256 12.01 6.02 -0.95
N SER A 257 12.62 5.79 -2.12
CA SER A 257 13.75 4.86 -2.31
C SER A 257 14.95 5.20 -1.41
N ARG A 258 15.43 6.46 -1.40
CA ARG A 258 16.57 6.88 -0.55
C ARG A 258 16.35 6.54 0.92
N TRP A 259 15.13 6.67 1.42
CA TRP A 259 14.82 6.32 2.81
C TRP A 259 14.75 4.80 3.01
N LEU A 260 14.15 4.04 2.09
CA LEU A 260 14.05 2.58 2.19
C LEU A 260 15.43 1.92 2.20
N ARG A 261 16.33 2.32 1.30
CA ARG A 261 17.73 1.84 1.21
C ARG A 261 18.55 2.05 2.50
N GLN A 262 18.13 2.96 3.38
CA GLN A 262 18.83 3.21 4.65
C GLN A 262 18.44 2.21 5.75
N GLN A 263 17.29 1.54 5.64
CA GLN A 263 16.74 0.68 6.70
C GLN A 263 17.44 -0.68 6.75
N SER A 264 17.50 -1.31 7.93
CA SER A 264 18.19 -2.59 8.15
C SER A 264 17.65 -3.73 7.28
N TYR A 265 16.35 -3.76 7.02
CA TYR A 265 15.72 -4.77 6.15
C TYR A 265 16.01 -4.59 4.64
N CYS A 266 16.70 -3.53 4.23
CA CYS A 266 17.17 -3.30 2.85
C CYS A 266 18.69 -3.32 2.70
N LYS A 267 19.42 -3.67 3.77
CA LYS A 267 20.87 -3.83 3.79
C LYS A 267 21.23 -5.31 3.93
N PRO A 268 22.29 -5.79 3.28
CA PRO A 268 22.75 -7.17 3.46
C PRO A 268 23.20 -7.42 4.90
N LEU A 269 23.16 -8.69 5.34
CA LEU A 269 23.35 -9.05 6.76
C LEU A 269 24.73 -8.63 7.29
N ASN A 270 25.78 -8.72 6.48
CA ASN A 270 27.13 -8.26 6.82
C ASN A 270 27.20 -6.76 7.16
N ALA A 271 26.38 -5.92 6.51
CA ALA A 271 26.30 -4.49 6.74
C ALA A 271 25.36 -4.09 7.90
N THR A 272 24.79 -5.06 8.61
CA THR A 272 23.89 -4.84 9.77
C THR A 272 24.29 -5.59 11.04
N ARG A 273 25.18 -6.59 10.94
CA ARG A 273 25.77 -7.29 12.09
C ARG A 273 26.53 -6.28 12.99
N PRO A 274 26.25 -6.22 14.31
CA PRO A 274 27.07 -5.47 15.24
C PRO A 274 28.52 -5.96 15.21
N ARG A 275 29.49 -5.04 15.25
CA ARG A 275 30.89 -5.42 15.47
C ARG A 275 31.03 -6.03 16.87
N SER A 276 31.86 -7.05 17.02
CA SER A 276 32.34 -7.48 18.33
C SER A 276 33.00 -6.31 19.04
N ARG A 277 32.74 -6.16 20.34
CA ARG A 277 33.50 -5.26 21.20
C ARG A 277 34.92 -5.86 21.38
N PRO A 278 35.99 -5.04 21.37
CA PRO A 278 37.33 -5.46 21.79
C PRO A 278 37.36 -5.94 23.24
#